data_AF-A0A2V8RGW2-F1
#
_entry.id   AF-A0A2V8RGW2-F1
#
_cell.length_a   1.000
_cell.length_b   1.000
_cell.length_c   1.000
_cell.angle_alpha   90.00
_cell.angle_beta   90.00
_cell.angle_gamma   90.00
#
_symmetry.space_group_name_H-M   'P 1'
#
loop_
_entity.id
_entity.type
_entity.pdbx_description
1 polymer ?
#
loop_
_entity_poly.entity_id
_entity_poly.type
_entity_poly.pdbx_seq_one_letter_code
_entity_poly.pdbx_strand_id
1 'polypeptide(L)'
;MDHLTTETFDANARAALANTQLRGALRNATSLFGARRLEAARSLDNWEELRSQARAIKDETLLHLDQYLEEFAANAEKVGAQIHWARDADEANGIVCRLAGERGARLVVKSKSMVTEEIHLNAALQAVGVAALETDLGEYIIQLAGETPSHIIAPAIHKTKGQIAELFTEKL
;
A
#
# COMPACT_ATOMS: atom_id res chain seq x y z
N MET A 1 3.39 9.31 -17.96
CA MET A 1 4.20 9.75 -16.81
C MET A 1 5.57 9.14 -17.00
N ASP A 2 6.64 9.93 -16.90
CA ASP A 2 7.98 9.35 -16.85
C ASP A 2 8.05 8.44 -15.63
N HIS A 3 8.16 7.13 -15.87
CA HIS A 3 8.25 6.16 -14.79
C HIS A 3 9.53 6.47 -13.99
N LEU A 4 9.42 6.50 -12.66
CA LEU A 4 10.56 6.60 -11.76
C LEU A 4 11.40 5.32 -11.90
N THR A 5 12.29 5.31 -12.89
CA THR A 5 13.21 4.19 -13.14
C THR A 5 14.51 4.41 -12.38
N THR A 6 15.20 3.31 -12.08
CA THR A 6 16.55 3.36 -11.52
C THR A 6 17.54 4.13 -12.42
N GLU A 7 17.30 4.13 -13.73
CA GLU A 7 18.11 4.83 -14.73
C GLU A 7 18.10 6.35 -14.57
N THR A 8 17.02 6.91 -14.00
CA THR A 8 16.88 8.36 -13.78
C THR A 8 17.12 8.78 -12.33
N PHE A 9 17.60 7.85 -11.49
CA PHE A 9 17.74 8.03 -10.04
C PHE A 9 18.52 9.30 -9.66
N ASP A 10 19.68 9.55 -10.26
CA ASP A 10 20.52 10.70 -9.90
C ASP A 10 19.83 12.05 -10.17
N ALA A 11 19.13 12.17 -11.30
CA ALA A 11 18.39 13.37 -11.65
C ALA A 11 17.21 13.58 -10.69
N ASN A 12 16.43 12.52 -10.45
CA ASN A 12 15.28 12.53 -9.54
C ASN A 12 15.72 12.88 -8.11
N ALA A 13 16.82 12.28 -7.63
CA ALA A 13 17.37 12.54 -6.31
C ALA A 13 17.84 13.99 -6.15
N ARG A 14 18.53 14.55 -7.15
CA ARG A 14 18.95 15.97 -7.12
C ARG A 14 17.75 16.91 -7.06
N ALA A 15 16.73 16.67 -7.88
CA ALA A 15 15.49 17.45 -7.87
C ALA A 15 14.77 17.35 -6.51
N ALA A 16 14.66 16.14 -5.96
CA ALA A 16 14.04 15.91 -4.66
C ALA A 16 14.81 16.59 -3.51
N LEU A 17 16.14 16.58 -3.54
CA LEU A 17 16.99 17.23 -2.54
C LEU A 17 16.94 18.77 -2.61
N ALA A 18 16.67 19.33 -3.78
CA ALA A 18 16.43 20.76 -3.95
C ALA A 18 15.04 21.20 -3.47
N ASN A 19 14.06 20.28 -3.42
CA ASN A 19 12.71 20.57 -2.97
C ASN A 19 12.64 20.72 -1.43
N THR A 20 12.64 21.96 -0.96
CA THR A 20 12.62 22.30 0.47
C THR A 20 11.32 21.87 1.16
N GLN A 21 10.19 21.92 0.45
CA GLN A 21 8.89 21.51 0.96
C GLN A 21 8.83 20.00 1.18
N LEU A 22 9.24 19.21 0.18
CA LEU A 22 9.36 17.75 0.27
C LEU A 22 10.25 17.35 1.44
N ARG A 23 11.44 17.96 1.55
CA ARG A 23 12.36 17.69 2.66
C ARG A 23 11.77 18.06 4.01
N GLY A 24 11.05 19.18 4.09
CA GLY A 24 10.36 19.60 5.31
C GLY A 24 9.28 18.60 5.73
N ALA A 25 8.43 18.17 4.78
CA ALA A 25 7.37 17.20 5.02
C ALA A 25 7.94 15.87 5.54
N LEU A 26 8.93 15.31 4.83
CA LEU A 26 9.56 14.04 5.21
C LEU A 26 10.24 14.14 6.58
N ARG A 27 11.06 15.17 6.82
CA ARG A 27 11.76 15.33 8.12
C ARG A 27 10.78 15.42 9.28
N ASN A 28 9.70 16.20 9.13
CA ASN A 28 8.72 16.38 10.18
C ASN A 28 7.99 15.07 10.48
N ALA A 29 7.58 14.37 9.43
CA ALA A 29 6.85 13.11 9.58
C ALA A 29 7.75 12.01 10.18
N THR A 30 8.96 11.79 9.66
CA THR A 30 9.86 10.75 10.18
C THR A 30 10.27 11.01 11.62
N SER A 31 10.52 12.27 11.99
CA SER A 31 10.83 12.65 13.37
C SER A 31 9.66 12.36 14.32
N LEU A 32 8.44 12.71 13.90
CA LEU A 32 7.23 12.47 14.69
C LEU A 32 6.96 10.97 14.88
N PHE A 33 7.00 10.19 13.79
CA PHE A 33 6.80 8.74 13.86
C PHE A 33 7.87 8.06 14.71
N GLY A 34 9.13 8.46 14.53
CA GLY A 34 10.25 7.95 15.33
C GLY A 34 10.07 8.21 16.83
N ALA A 35 9.72 9.44 17.20
CA ALA A 35 9.48 9.82 18.59
C ALA A 35 8.30 9.07 19.20
N ARG A 36 7.16 8.99 18.49
CA ARG A 36 5.97 8.26 18.96
C ARG A 36 6.21 6.77 19.11
N ARG A 37 6.94 6.16 18.18
CA ARG A 37 7.33 4.75 18.26
C ARG A 37 8.21 4.50 19.49
N LEU A 38 9.18 5.38 19.74
CA LEU A 38 10.05 5.27 20.90
C LEU A 38 9.28 5.41 22.21
N GLU A 39 8.33 6.34 22.27
CA GLU A 39 7.48 6.52 23.45
C GLU A 39 6.60 5.28 23.71
N ALA A 40 5.94 4.76 22.68
CA ALA A 40 5.15 3.54 22.80
C ALA A 40 6.01 2.35 23.24
N ALA A 41 7.23 2.22 22.71
CA ALA A 41 8.17 1.17 23.13
C ALA A 41 8.58 1.33 24.60
N ARG A 42 8.82 2.57 25.07
CA ARG A 42 9.18 2.85 26.47
C ARG A 42 8.04 2.63 27.46
N SER A 43 6.79 2.71 27.01
CA SER A 43 5.62 2.40 27.86
C SER A 43 5.45 0.92 28.17
N LEU A 44 6.27 0.04 27.60
CA LEU A 44 6.21 -1.41 27.78
C LEU A 44 7.49 -1.91 28.45
N ASP A 45 7.35 -2.54 29.61
CA ASP A 45 8.49 -3.05 30.39
C ASP A 45 9.26 -4.17 29.67
N ASN A 46 8.60 -4.91 28.78
CA ASN A 46 9.13 -6.08 28.06
C ASN A 46 9.24 -5.89 26.54
N TRP A 47 9.42 -4.64 26.07
CA TRP A 47 9.46 -4.31 24.64
C TRP A 47 10.41 -5.19 23.81
N GLU A 48 11.66 -5.40 24.25
CA GLU A 48 12.64 -6.18 23.49
C GLU A 48 12.27 -7.67 23.40
N GLU A 49 11.61 -8.19 24.44
CA GLU A 49 11.11 -9.56 24.44
C GLU A 49 9.96 -9.71 23.44
N LEU A 50 8.96 -8.81 23.50
CA LEU A 50 7.84 -8.79 22.55
C LEU A 50 8.33 -8.64 21.11
N ARG A 51 9.33 -7.79 20.86
CA ARG A 51 9.95 -7.62 19.55
C ARG A 51 10.61 -8.91 19.05
N SER A 52 11.29 -9.64 19.94
CA SER A 52 11.96 -10.90 19.62
C SER A 52 10.94 -12.02 19.36
N GLN A 53 9.89 -12.10 20.17
CA GLN A 53 8.78 -13.04 19.98
C GLN A 53 8.05 -12.78 18.66
N ALA A 54 7.70 -11.52 18.36
CA ALA A 54 7.06 -11.16 17.10
C ALA A 54 7.92 -11.50 15.87
N ARG A 55 9.25 -11.33 15.97
CA ARG A 55 10.18 -11.79 14.94
C ARG A 55 10.15 -13.32 14.79
N ALA A 56 10.24 -14.06 15.89
CA ALA A 56 10.26 -15.52 15.86
C ALA A 56 8.97 -16.08 15.23
N ILE A 57 7.80 -15.50 15.58
CA ILE A 57 6.52 -15.85 14.96
C ILE A 57 6.56 -15.59 13.46
N LYS A 58 7.03 -14.42 13.02
CA LYS A 58 7.14 -14.11 11.59
C LYS A 58 8.06 -15.09 10.86
N ASP A 59 9.22 -15.40 11.43
CA ASP A 59 10.20 -16.29 10.82
C ASP A 59 9.65 -17.71 10.70
N GLU A 60 8.93 -18.20 11.72
CA GLU A 60 8.23 -19.47 11.72
C GLU A 60 7.10 -19.50 10.67
N THR A 61 6.26 -18.46 10.62
CA THR A 61 5.17 -18.35 9.64
C THR A 61 5.69 -18.34 8.20
N LEU A 62 6.82 -17.69 7.95
CA LEU A 62 7.44 -17.69 6.62
C LEU A 62 8.08 -19.04 6.26
N LEU A 63 8.61 -19.77 7.25
CA LEU A 63 9.20 -21.09 7.04
C LEU A 63 8.14 -22.14 6.66
N HIS A 64 6.94 -22.03 7.22
CA HIS A 64 5.80 -22.94 6.96
C HIS A 64 4.68 -22.23 6.19
N LEU A 65 5.04 -21.30 5.31
CA LEU A 65 4.08 -20.46 4.61
C LEU A 65 3.09 -21.28 3.76
N ASP A 66 3.56 -22.38 3.17
CA ASP A 66 2.74 -23.35 2.44
C ASP A 66 1.57 -23.88 3.29
N GLN A 67 1.85 -24.29 4.52
CA GLN A 67 0.85 -24.83 5.45
C GLN A 67 -0.11 -23.74 5.94
N TYR A 68 0.41 -22.58 6.32
CA TYR A 68 -0.42 -21.48 6.81
C TYR A 68 -1.33 -20.89 5.73
N LEU A 69 -0.90 -20.90 4.47
CA LEU A 69 -1.72 -20.49 3.34
C LEU A 69 -2.90 -21.44 3.11
N GLU A 70 -2.67 -22.77 3.18
CA GLU A 70 -3.74 -23.76 3.09
C GLU A 70 -4.71 -23.67 4.28
N GLU A 71 -4.19 -23.50 5.50
CA GLU A 71 -5.02 -23.33 6.69
C GLU A 71 -5.88 -22.07 6.61
N PHE A 72 -5.29 -20.94 6.21
CA PHE A 72 -6.03 -19.70 5.97
C PHE A 72 -7.15 -19.90 4.95
N ALA A 73 -6.83 -20.52 3.81
CA ALA A 73 -7.79 -20.73 2.75
C ALA A 73 -8.96 -21.60 3.22
N ALA A 74 -8.68 -22.73 3.87
CA ALA A 74 -9.70 -23.62 4.42
C ALA A 74 -10.59 -22.91 5.45
N ASN A 75 -10.03 -22.06 6.31
CA ASN A 75 -10.81 -21.31 7.30
C ASN A 75 -11.64 -20.19 6.68
N ALA A 76 -11.12 -19.49 5.67
CA ALA A 76 -11.85 -18.47 4.93
C ALA A 76 -13.02 -19.08 4.13
N GLU A 77 -12.80 -20.23 3.50
CA GLU A 77 -13.85 -20.95 2.76
C GLU A 77 -14.98 -21.44 3.66
N LYS A 78 -14.67 -21.88 4.89
CA LYS A 78 -15.70 -22.26 5.89
C LYS A 78 -16.66 -21.12 6.23
N VAL A 79 -16.21 -19.86 6.16
CA VAL A 79 -17.06 -18.68 6.40
C VAL A 79 -17.65 -18.08 5.12
N GLY A 80 -17.52 -18.80 3.99
CA GLY A 80 -18.14 -18.45 2.71
C GLY A 80 -17.29 -17.57 1.80
N ALA A 81 -16.01 -17.35 2.11
CA ALA A 81 -15.10 -16.71 1.15
C ALA A 81 -14.77 -17.68 0.01
N GLN A 82 -14.51 -17.14 -1.18
CA GLN A 82 -13.95 -17.90 -2.29
C GLN A 82 -12.47 -17.51 -2.44
N ILE A 83 -11.57 -18.48 -2.30
CA ILE A 83 -10.14 -18.25 -2.46
C ILE A 83 -9.75 -18.45 -3.92
N HIS A 84 -9.01 -17.49 -4.45
CA HIS A 84 -8.44 -17.54 -5.78
C HIS A 84 -6.92 -17.51 -5.68
N TRP A 85 -6.27 -18.51 -6.29
CA TRP A 85 -4.81 -18.60 -6.36
C TRP A 85 -4.32 -18.05 -7.69
N ALA A 86 -3.25 -17.26 -7.64
CA ALA A 86 -2.57 -16.73 -8.80
C ALA A 86 -1.07 -16.88 -8.61
N ARG A 87 -0.36 -17.31 -9.67
CA ARG A 87 1.09 -17.51 -9.66
C ARG A 87 1.86 -16.22 -9.90
N ASP A 88 1.24 -15.26 -10.57
CA ASP A 88 1.84 -13.99 -10.95
C ASP A 88 0.80 -12.86 -11.06
N ALA A 89 1.31 -11.67 -11.42
CA ALA A 89 0.51 -10.46 -11.58
C ALA A 89 -0.57 -10.58 -12.66
N ASP A 90 -0.27 -11.23 -13.79
CA ASP A 90 -1.19 -11.34 -14.92
C ASP A 90 -2.36 -12.26 -14.57
N GLU A 91 -2.08 -13.40 -13.92
CA GLU A 91 -3.11 -14.31 -13.46
C GLU A 91 -4.00 -13.67 -12.38
N ALA A 92 -3.40 -12.95 -11.43
CA ALA A 92 -4.14 -12.23 -10.38
C ALA A 92 -5.08 -11.17 -10.98
N ASN A 93 -4.54 -10.31 -11.85
CA ASN A 93 -5.30 -9.27 -12.53
C ASN A 93 -6.41 -9.87 -13.41
N GLY A 94 -6.11 -10.94 -14.15
CA GLY A 94 -7.07 -11.65 -14.99
C GLY A 94 -8.25 -12.22 -14.20
N ILE A 95 -7.97 -12.82 -13.03
CA ILE A 95 -9.01 -13.32 -12.13
C ILE A 95 -9.90 -12.17 -11.66
N VAL A 96 -9.33 -11.09 -11.13
CA VAL A 96 -10.09 -9.97 -10.58
C VAL A 96 -10.93 -9.28 -11.66
N CYS A 97 -10.35 -9.02 -12.84
CA CYS A 97 -11.06 -8.40 -13.96
C CYS A 97 -12.21 -9.27 -14.46
N ARG A 98 -12.00 -10.59 -14.57
CA ARG A 98 -13.06 -11.53 -14.95
C ARG A 98 -14.19 -11.53 -13.93
N LEU A 99 -13.88 -11.61 -12.63
CA LEU A 99 -14.88 -11.59 -11.56
C LEU A 99 -15.69 -10.29 -11.54
N ALA A 100 -15.04 -9.15 -11.84
CA ALA A 100 -15.70 -7.86 -11.97
C ALA A 100 -16.66 -7.86 -13.18
N GLY A 101 -16.22 -8.37 -14.33
CA GLY A 101 -17.04 -8.50 -15.54
C GLY A 101 -18.26 -9.41 -15.35
N GLU A 102 -18.06 -10.60 -14.78
CA GLU A 102 -19.13 -11.56 -14.48
C GLU A 102 -20.21 -10.98 -13.56
N ARG A 103 -19.83 -10.08 -12.65
CA ARG A 103 -20.74 -9.39 -11.72
C ARG A 103 -21.32 -8.09 -12.28
N GLY A 104 -20.93 -7.68 -13.48
CA GLY A 104 -21.29 -6.38 -14.05
C GLY A 104 -20.83 -5.20 -13.18
N ALA A 105 -19.74 -5.37 -12.43
CA ALA A 105 -19.23 -4.36 -11.53
C ALA A 105 -18.68 -3.18 -12.34
N ARG A 106 -19.02 -1.95 -11.92
CA ARG A 106 -18.48 -0.71 -12.49
C ARG A 106 -17.52 0.00 -11.54
N LEU A 107 -17.56 -0.41 -10.28
CA LEU A 107 -16.76 0.13 -9.20
C LEU A 107 -16.31 -1.01 -8.28
N VAL A 108 -15.02 -1.05 -7.98
CA VAL A 108 -14.41 -1.92 -6.98
C VAL A 108 -13.83 -1.03 -5.88
N VAL A 109 -14.24 -1.29 -4.65
CA VAL A 109 -13.66 -0.66 -3.47
C VAL A 109 -12.64 -1.62 -2.88
N LYS A 110 -11.39 -1.18 -2.72
CA LYS A 110 -10.31 -2.02 -2.19
C LYS A 110 -9.73 -1.47 -0.89
N SER A 111 -9.23 -2.39 -0.08
CA SER A 111 -8.32 -2.04 1.00
C SER A 111 -6.92 -1.83 0.44
N LYS A 112 -6.16 -1.01 1.15
CA LYS A 112 -4.74 -0.80 0.89
C LYS A 112 -4.00 -2.12 0.90
N SER A 113 -3.28 -2.39 -0.19
CA SER A 113 -2.39 -3.55 -0.31
C SER A 113 -1.24 -3.22 -1.25
N MET A 114 0.00 -3.34 -0.74
CA MET A 114 1.19 -3.16 -1.57
C MET A 114 1.22 -4.12 -2.75
N VAL A 115 0.73 -5.35 -2.55
CA VAL A 115 0.66 -6.35 -3.61
C VAL A 115 -0.20 -5.84 -4.77
N THR A 116 -1.31 -5.14 -4.49
CA THR A 116 -2.17 -4.59 -5.55
C THR A 116 -1.53 -3.43 -6.32
N GLU A 117 -0.61 -2.69 -5.67
CA GLU A 117 0.18 -1.65 -6.32
C GLU A 117 1.29 -2.25 -7.19
N GLU A 118 1.98 -3.28 -6.69
CA GLU A 118 3.04 -4.00 -7.41
C GLU A 118 2.53 -4.70 -8.67
N ILE A 119 1.31 -5.25 -8.64
CA ILE A 119 0.67 -5.87 -9.82
C ILE A 119 -0.11 -4.87 -10.68
N HIS A 120 -0.14 -3.59 -10.32
CA HIS A 120 -0.86 -2.54 -11.03
C HIS A 120 -2.38 -2.80 -11.21
N LEU A 121 -3.03 -3.36 -10.18
CA LEU A 121 -4.42 -3.81 -10.26
C LEU A 121 -5.40 -2.68 -10.66
N ASN A 122 -5.16 -1.46 -10.19
CA ASN A 122 -5.98 -0.29 -10.55
C ASN A 122 -5.99 -0.03 -12.07
N ALA A 123 -4.81 -0.11 -12.70
CA ALA A 123 -4.69 0.09 -14.14
C ALA A 123 -5.36 -1.05 -14.92
N ALA A 124 -5.22 -2.30 -14.44
CA ALA A 124 -5.86 -3.46 -15.04
C ALA A 124 -7.40 -3.36 -15.01
N LEU A 125 -7.98 -3.00 -13.87
CA LEU A 125 -9.42 -2.77 -13.72
C LEU A 125 -9.91 -1.62 -14.60
N GLN A 126 -9.16 -0.51 -14.65
CA GLN A 126 -9.51 0.65 -15.47
C GLN A 126 -9.52 0.30 -16.96
N ALA A 127 -8.58 -0.53 -17.42
CA ALA A 127 -8.51 -0.98 -18.82
C ALA A 127 -9.75 -1.76 -19.27
N VAL A 128 -10.48 -2.40 -18.34
CA VAL A 128 -11.75 -3.09 -18.60
C VAL A 128 -12.99 -2.27 -18.22
N GLY A 129 -12.83 -0.97 -17.97
CA GLY A 129 -13.93 -0.05 -17.68
C GLY A 129 -14.46 -0.12 -16.25
N VAL A 130 -13.71 -0.70 -15.32
CA VAL A 130 -14.06 -0.79 -13.90
C VAL A 130 -13.24 0.23 -13.11
N ALA A 131 -13.92 1.14 -12.42
CA ALA A 131 -13.24 2.07 -11.52
C ALA A 131 -12.77 1.33 -10.26
N ALA A 132 -11.56 1.64 -9.79
CA ALA A 132 -11.06 1.16 -8.50
C ALA A 132 -10.96 2.36 -7.54
N LEU A 133 -11.41 2.19 -6.30
CA LEU A 133 -11.31 3.20 -5.25
C LEU A 133 -10.64 2.62 -4.01
N GLU A 134 -9.68 3.38 -3.48
CA GLU A 134 -9.02 3.08 -2.22
C GLU A 134 -9.83 3.55 -1.01
N THR A 135 -9.86 2.71 0.01
CA THR A 135 -10.48 3.03 1.31
C THR A 135 -9.53 3.73 2.28
N ASP A 136 -8.23 3.55 2.10
CA ASP A 136 -7.21 4.27 2.88
C ASP A 136 -7.11 5.70 2.36
N LEU A 137 -7.27 6.69 3.25
CA LEU A 137 -7.21 8.10 2.85
C LEU A 137 -5.85 8.47 2.24
N GLY A 138 -4.76 7.88 2.72
CA GLY A 138 -3.43 8.13 2.19
C GLY A 138 -3.34 7.65 0.75
N GLU A 139 -3.74 6.41 0.47
CA GLU A 139 -3.78 5.89 -0.90
C GLU A 139 -4.77 6.65 -1.78
N TYR A 140 -5.92 7.06 -1.25
CA TYR A 140 -6.89 7.85 -2.01
C TYR A 140 -6.34 9.23 -2.41
N ILE A 141 -5.61 9.91 -1.53
CA ILE A 141 -4.88 11.16 -1.85
C ILE A 141 -3.90 10.92 -3.00
N ILE A 142 -3.13 9.83 -2.94
CA ILE A 142 -2.14 9.49 -3.96
C ILE A 142 -2.80 9.13 -5.29
N GLN A 143 -3.90 8.38 -5.25
CA GLN A 143 -4.73 8.05 -6.40
C GLN A 143 -5.27 9.32 -7.07
N LEU A 144 -5.84 10.27 -6.30
CA LEU A 144 -6.32 11.55 -6.83
C LEU A 144 -5.19 12.40 -7.43
N ALA A 145 -4.00 12.35 -6.84
CA ALA A 145 -2.82 13.03 -7.34
C ALA A 145 -2.22 12.38 -8.60
N GLY A 146 -2.56 11.11 -8.89
CA GLY A 146 -1.91 10.33 -9.95
C GLY A 146 -0.43 10.10 -9.66
N GLU A 147 -0.07 9.96 -8.38
CA GLU A 147 1.32 9.76 -7.94
C GLU A 147 1.53 8.32 -7.45
N THR A 148 2.78 7.96 -7.17
CA THR A 148 3.11 6.73 -6.43
C THR A 148 3.24 7.03 -4.93
N PRO A 149 2.93 6.07 -4.04
CA PRO A 149 3.10 6.25 -2.61
C PRO A 149 4.59 6.39 -2.23
N SER A 150 4.91 7.32 -1.31
CA SER A 150 6.30 7.50 -0.84
C SER A 150 6.68 6.56 0.31
N HIS A 151 5.70 5.98 1.01
CA HIS A 151 5.97 5.10 2.15
C HIS A 151 4.84 4.10 2.37
N ILE A 152 5.20 2.85 2.68
CA ILE A 152 4.25 1.73 2.83
C ILE A 152 3.14 2.01 3.85
N ILE A 153 3.44 2.48 5.06
CA ILE A 153 2.39 2.80 6.07
C ILE A 153 1.86 4.24 5.98
N ALA A 154 2.44 5.09 5.14
CA ALA A 154 2.11 6.52 5.07
C ALA A 154 2.25 7.03 3.62
N PRO A 155 1.32 6.66 2.72
CA PRO A 155 1.44 6.90 1.27
C PRO A 155 1.75 8.34 0.90
N ALA A 156 1.03 9.28 1.51
CA ALA A 156 1.11 10.71 1.26
C ALA A 156 2.06 11.46 2.21
N ILE A 157 3.03 10.77 2.83
CA ILE A 157 3.97 11.38 3.80
C ILE A 157 4.77 12.56 3.21
N HIS A 158 4.91 12.61 1.89
CA HIS A 158 5.58 13.67 1.16
C HIS A 158 4.72 14.91 0.88
N LYS A 159 3.40 14.84 1.14
CA LYS A 159 2.46 15.95 0.92
C LYS A 159 2.14 16.69 2.21
N THR A 160 2.09 18.02 2.14
CA THR A 160 1.61 18.85 3.25
C THR A 160 0.09 18.92 3.26
N LYS A 161 -0.50 19.30 4.40
CA LYS A 161 -1.95 19.54 4.52
C LYS A 161 -2.47 20.56 3.50
N GLY A 162 -1.68 21.60 3.20
CA GLY A 162 -2.03 22.61 2.18
C GLY A 162 -2.12 22.01 0.78
N GLN A 163 -1.13 21.22 0.37
CA GLN A 163 -1.15 20.52 -0.92
C GLN A 163 -2.32 19.55 -1.05
N ILE A 164 -2.70 18.88 0.06
CA ILE A 164 -3.86 17.99 0.08
C ILE A 164 -5.16 18.79 -0.07
N ALA A 165 -5.28 19.94 0.61
CA ALA A 165 -6.45 20.80 0.50
C ALA A 165 -6.63 21.37 -0.92
N GLU A 166 -5.53 21.80 -1.55
CA GLU A 166 -5.52 22.24 -2.95
C GLU A 166 -5.94 21.11 -3.89
N LEU A 167 -5.37 19.91 -3.72
CA LEU A 167 -5.72 18.73 -4.52
C LEU A 167 -7.20 18.38 -4.41
N PHE A 168 -7.76 18.37 -3.19
CA PHE A 168 -9.16 18.08 -2.99
C PHE A 168 -10.05 19.15 -3.62
N THR A 169 -9.68 20.43 -3.53
CA THR A 169 -10.41 21.52 -4.18
C THR A 169 -10.43 21.40 -5.71
N GLU A 170 -9.36 20.85 -6.30
CA GLU A 170 -9.26 20.68 -7.75
C GLU A 170 -10.02 19.43 -8.25
N LYS A 171 -9.99 18.33 -7.48
CA LYS A 171 -10.45 17.01 -7.94
C LYS A 171 -11.84 16.59 -7.45
N LEU A 172 -12.39 17.24 -6.42
CA LEU A 172 -13.68 16.91 -5.79
C LEU A 172 -14.61 18.13 -5.79
#